data_AF-A0A9P6PNA4-F1
#
_entry.id   AF-A0A9P6PNA4-F1
#
_cell.length_a   1.000
_cell.length_b   1.000
_cell.length_c   1.000
_cell.angle_alpha   90.00
_cell.angle_beta   90.00
_cell.angle_gamma   90.00
#
_symmetry.space_group_name_H-M   'P 1'
#
loop_
_entity.id
_entity.type
_entity.pdbx_description
1 polymer ?
#
loop_
_entity_poly.entity_id
_entity_poly.type
_entity_poly.pdbx_seq_one_letter_code
_entity_poly.pdbx_strand_id
1 'polypeptide(L)'
;MATSPKFKSASLPRYATSTSTPSRRYSQRQLVILAAFALLVTSGTMLIFHVMTGTLSPGRSRNTGVGCNKDAEFSVIRWANSRDGNSAGQETNNNNDNNRDAGSPYYRFKNSDNDSDNDSDNNNIHDRPRAAIPHLDKQEPQSEQGLDQQLSQGNTNDNSNNNGGPVDETASEVSGEDGLAKQNDYAPFEDTLDRDDNIQYLTYLPYAGITNQFYGVLRGMEVAKALGRTLIIPPITASSHDKSKQNQPWSKFLDLDRFQQLTGAKVIEFHKLRDAEMTEYNQLKCGITCGFGSKRTIDFTAKGFLKQWKLNVTLSSLQTDTASLSTIIKTLTPLRRDKYICISNTYKISVKDKSEWERFGQYLYFTPELENFVQEFLDKNLVKPEPVYDAKLKQEVVPTQKYIAIHARRGDFAQYCESNFPGAKMIHCLPSTEQYAQRIDSIQEQHDEIMPVFVATNERRPEELKKFADLGWRYLDHEEMATAEKLGVFGPMMVDQVFMAHAEALVGIQMSTFSRVGALRQRDWHQRKMSYM
;
A
#
# COMPACT_ATOMS: atom_id res chain seq x y z
N MET A 1 17.21 -54.85 24.80
CA MET A 1 18.36 -53.92 24.89
C MET A 1 19.16 -54.07 23.61
N ALA A 2 18.93 -53.17 22.64
CA ALA A 2 19.66 -53.13 21.38
C ALA A 2 20.22 -51.70 21.24
N THR A 3 21.54 -51.59 21.20
CA THR A 3 22.28 -50.32 21.16
C THR A 3 22.45 -49.86 19.71
N SER A 4 21.98 -48.64 19.44
CA SER A 4 22.09 -47.94 18.16
C SER A 4 23.54 -47.47 17.90
N PRO A 5 24.05 -47.49 16.65
CA PRO A 5 25.42 -47.11 16.35
C PRO A 5 25.60 -45.58 16.27
N LYS A 6 26.63 -45.09 16.96
CA LYS A 6 27.04 -43.68 16.97
C LYS A 6 27.69 -43.29 15.62
N PHE A 7 27.12 -42.30 14.94
CA PHE A 7 27.76 -41.65 13.80
C PHE A 7 28.88 -40.71 14.28
N LYS A 8 30.07 -40.85 13.69
CA LYS A 8 31.22 -39.95 13.86
C LYS A 8 31.09 -38.76 12.92
N SER A 9 31.35 -37.56 13.42
CA SER A 9 31.43 -36.33 12.62
C SER A 9 32.67 -36.35 11.72
N ALA A 10 32.48 -36.10 10.42
CA ALA A 10 33.56 -35.91 9.46
C ALA A 10 34.16 -34.51 9.62
N SER A 11 35.48 -34.43 9.81
CA SER A 11 36.25 -33.20 9.80
C SER A 11 36.52 -32.74 8.36
N LEU A 12 36.12 -31.51 8.04
CA LEU A 12 36.46 -30.85 6.77
C LEU A 12 37.88 -30.24 6.82
N PRO A 13 38.62 -30.22 5.70
CA PRO A 13 39.98 -29.70 5.65
C PRO A 13 40.00 -28.16 5.66
N ARG A 14 40.89 -27.59 6.48
CA ARG A 14 41.21 -26.15 6.48
C ARG A 14 41.99 -25.79 5.20
N TYR A 15 41.47 -24.85 4.42
CA TYR A 15 42.24 -24.18 3.36
C TYR A 15 43.09 -23.05 3.94
N ALA A 16 44.33 -22.96 3.44
CA ALA A 16 45.30 -21.94 3.78
C ALA A 16 44.90 -20.58 3.20
N THR A 17 44.96 -19.53 4.01
CA THR A 17 44.79 -18.13 3.63
C THR A 17 46.09 -17.59 3.04
N SER A 18 46.12 -17.32 1.72
CA SER A 18 47.18 -16.52 1.11
C SER A 18 46.80 -15.03 1.15
N THR A 19 47.62 -14.22 1.81
CA THR A 19 47.52 -12.76 1.83
C THR A 19 48.17 -12.17 0.58
N SER A 20 47.36 -11.60 -0.31
CA SER A 20 47.85 -10.68 -1.35
C SER A 20 47.20 -9.30 -1.17
N THR A 21 48.03 -8.30 -0.96
CA THR A 21 47.69 -6.88 -0.86
C THR A 21 47.12 -6.35 -2.18
N PRO A 22 45.99 -5.62 -2.19
CA PRO A 22 45.46 -5.04 -3.43
C PRO A 22 46.11 -3.68 -3.68
N SER A 23 46.85 -3.56 -4.78
CA SER A 23 47.20 -2.26 -5.36
C SER A 23 45.94 -1.60 -5.93
N ARG A 24 45.47 -0.52 -5.32
CA ARG A 24 44.34 0.28 -5.84
C ARG A 24 44.77 1.00 -7.11
N ARG A 25 44.32 0.51 -8.27
CA ARG A 25 44.23 1.32 -9.50
C ARG A 25 42.89 2.05 -9.48
N TYR A 26 42.94 3.37 -9.33
CA TYR A 26 41.76 4.23 -9.47
C TYR A 26 41.29 4.19 -10.93
N SER A 27 39.99 3.97 -11.14
CA SER A 27 39.42 4.05 -12.49
C SER A 27 39.41 5.50 -12.96
N GLN A 28 39.53 5.72 -14.26
CA GLN A 28 39.56 7.05 -14.88
C GLN A 28 38.35 7.92 -14.48
N ARG A 29 37.20 7.30 -14.17
CA ARG A 29 36.00 7.99 -13.66
C ARG A 29 36.17 8.55 -12.24
N GLN A 30 36.91 7.87 -11.35
CA GLN A 30 37.16 8.35 -9.99
C GLN A 30 38.14 9.53 -9.97
N LEU A 31 39.09 9.58 -10.90
CA LEU A 31 39.98 10.74 -11.08
C LEU A 31 39.22 11.98 -11.57
N VAL A 32 38.23 11.81 -12.45
CA VAL A 32 37.38 12.92 -12.92
C VAL A 32 36.49 13.47 -11.79
N ILE A 33 35.93 12.62 -10.93
CA ILE A 33 35.12 13.06 -9.78
C ILE A 33 35.97 13.81 -8.76
N LEU A 34 37.18 13.34 -8.47
CA LEU A 34 38.11 14.02 -7.57
C LEU A 34 38.58 15.37 -8.13
N ALA A 35 38.81 15.46 -9.44
CA ALA A 35 39.16 16.73 -10.10
C ALA A 35 37.99 17.73 -10.08
N ALA A 36 36.75 17.28 -10.27
CA ALA A 36 35.55 18.12 -10.17
C ALA A 36 35.33 18.65 -8.74
N PHE A 37 35.58 17.82 -7.73
CA PHE A 37 35.51 18.24 -6.32
C PHE A 37 36.61 19.25 -5.96
N ALA A 38 37.82 19.08 -6.47
CA ALA A 38 38.91 20.03 -6.26
C ALA A 38 38.60 21.39 -6.90
N LEU A 39 38.00 21.41 -8.11
CA LEU A 39 37.59 22.65 -8.79
C LEU A 39 36.46 23.39 -8.05
N LEU A 40 35.48 22.67 -7.49
CA LEU A 40 34.38 23.23 -6.70
C LEU A 40 34.84 23.86 -5.38
N VAL A 41 35.89 23.31 -4.76
CA VAL A 41 36.45 23.87 -3.51
C VAL A 41 37.31 25.11 -3.80
N THR A 42 37.88 25.24 -5.00
CA THR A 42 38.66 26.42 -5.40
C THR A 42 37.83 27.59 -5.93
N SER A 43 36.55 27.40 -6.29
CA SER A 43 35.74 28.43 -6.96
C SER A 43 35.03 29.44 -6.04
N GLY A 44 35.28 29.42 -4.73
CA GLY A 44 35.15 30.61 -3.87
C GLY A 44 33.82 31.39 -3.88
N THR A 45 32.66 30.75 -4.03
CA THR A 45 31.36 31.43 -3.88
C THR A 45 30.87 31.35 -2.44
N MET A 46 31.18 32.39 -1.65
CA MET A 46 30.55 32.65 -0.36
C MET A 46 29.09 33.05 -0.56
N LEU A 47 28.16 32.22 -0.07
CA LEU A 47 26.75 32.57 0.12
C LEU A 47 26.61 33.32 1.45
N ILE A 48 26.42 34.63 1.37
CA ILE A 48 26.07 35.50 2.52
C ILE A 48 24.59 35.30 2.83
N PHE A 49 24.26 34.74 3.99
CA PHE A 49 22.90 34.72 4.51
C PHE A 49 22.55 36.08 5.13
N HIS A 50 21.73 36.86 4.43
CA HIS A 50 21.03 37.99 5.03
C HIS A 50 19.84 37.48 5.85
N VAL A 51 19.96 37.56 7.17
CA VAL A 51 18.85 37.39 8.11
C VAL A 51 18.04 38.69 8.11
N MET A 52 16.87 38.70 7.44
CA MET A 52 15.89 39.77 7.61
C MET A 52 14.99 39.47 8.80
N THR A 53 15.18 40.21 9.89
CA THR A 53 14.25 40.27 11.02
C THR A 53 13.11 41.24 10.68
N GLY A 54 11.98 40.71 10.23
CA GLY A 54 10.74 41.46 10.02
C GLY A 54 9.83 41.37 11.25
N THR A 55 9.45 42.54 11.79
CA THR A 55 8.57 42.72 12.95
C THR A 55 7.11 42.34 12.62
N LEU A 56 6.51 41.51 13.49
CA LEU A 56 5.10 41.13 13.41
C LEU A 56 4.21 42.23 13.98
N SER A 57 3.31 42.76 13.15
CA SER A 57 2.20 43.63 13.56
C SER A 57 0.89 42.81 13.61
N PRO A 58 0.08 42.85 14.70
CA PRO A 58 -1.13 42.03 14.81
C PRO A 58 -2.34 42.75 14.19
N GLY A 59 -2.57 42.53 12.90
CA GLY A 59 -3.81 42.91 12.20
C GLY A 59 -4.85 41.79 12.25
N ARG A 60 -5.77 41.85 13.22
CA ARG A 60 -6.85 40.87 13.43
C ARG A 60 -8.01 41.12 12.46
N SER A 61 -7.96 40.53 11.26
CA SER A 61 -9.13 40.43 10.37
C SER A 61 -9.87 39.11 10.60
N ARG A 62 -11.07 39.18 11.20
CA ARG A 62 -12.00 38.05 11.34
C ARG A 62 -12.68 37.83 9.99
N ASN A 63 -12.14 36.93 9.18
CA ASN A 63 -12.86 36.40 8.04
C ASN A 63 -13.66 35.17 8.50
N THR A 64 -14.96 35.31 8.67
CA THR A 64 -15.90 34.24 9.08
C THR A 64 -16.24 33.29 7.92
N GLY A 65 -15.23 32.93 7.14
CA GLY A 65 -15.40 31.88 6.13
C GLY A 65 -15.71 30.56 6.83
N VAL A 66 -16.75 29.86 6.38
CA VAL A 66 -17.09 28.50 6.78
C VAL A 66 -15.91 27.59 6.41
N GLY A 67 -14.94 27.48 7.32
CA GLY A 67 -13.74 26.67 7.17
C GLY A 67 -13.82 25.45 8.07
N CYS A 68 -13.39 24.29 7.57
CA CYS A 68 -13.30 23.07 8.36
C CYS A 68 -12.54 23.34 9.68
N ASN A 69 -13.10 22.93 10.81
CA ASN A 69 -12.55 23.24 12.13
C ASN A 69 -11.21 22.51 12.37
N LYS A 70 -10.28 23.12 13.11
CA LYS A 70 -8.86 22.70 13.16
C LYS A 70 -8.54 21.61 14.20
N ASP A 71 -9.43 21.33 15.13
CA ASP A 71 -9.05 20.72 16.42
C ASP A 71 -9.26 19.21 16.49
N ALA A 72 -8.84 18.53 15.44
CA ALA A 72 -9.15 17.14 15.26
C ALA A 72 -7.82 16.39 15.11
N GLU A 73 -7.43 15.70 16.18
CA GLU A 73 -6.16 14.97 16.34
C GLU A 73 -6.26 13.54 15.78
N PHE A 74 -5.18 13.03 15.18
CA PHE A 74 -5.10 11.65 14.68
C PHE A 74 -5.70 10.65 15.68
N SER A 75 -6.85 10.07 15.36
CA SER A 75 -7.23 8.81 15.99
C SER A 75 -6.35 7.73 15.38
N VAL A 76 -5.17 7.51 15.98
CA VAL A 76 -4.59 6.18 15.96
C VAL A 76 -5.72 5.28 16.41
N ILE A 77 -6.22 4.46 15.50
CA ILE A 77 -7.26 3.49 15.77
C ILE A 77 -6.69 2.57 16.86
N ARG A 78 -6.96 2.92 18.12
CA ARG A 78 -6.80 2.00 19.25
C ARG A 78 -7.89 0.96 19.07
N TRP A 79 -7.51 -0.20 18.54
CA TRP A 79 -8.29 -1.40 18.77
C TRP A 79 -8.13 -1.71 20.25
N ALA A 80 -9.19 -1.47 21.01
CA ALA A 80 -9.23 -1.89 22.39
C ALA A 80 -9.13 -3.42 22.39
N ASN A 81 -8.07 -3.96 22.99
CA ASN A 81 -8.20 -5.27 23.63
C ASN A 81 -9.35 -5.12 24.61
N SER A 82 -10.46 -5.81 24.38
CA SER A 82 -11.62 -5.81 25.26
C SER A 82 -11.14 -6.25 26.65
N ARG A 83 -10.93 -5.28 27.55
CA ARG A 83 -10.81 -5.53 28.98
C ARG A 83 -12.23 -5.58 29.50
N ASP A 84 -12.65 -6.77 29.93
CA ASP A 84 -13.91 -6.98 30.63
C ASP A 84 -13.97 -6.04 31.84
N GLY A 85 -14.94 -5.12 31.79
CA GLY A 85 -15.29 -4.28 32.92
C GLY A 85 -16.13 -5.08 33.90
N ASN A 86 -15.53 -5.51 35.01
CA ASN A 86 -16.28 -5.81 36.22
C ASN A 86 -16.68 -4.47 36.86
N SER A 87 -17.92 -4.06 36.64
CA SER A 87 -18.59 -3.05 37.45
C SER A 87 -19.83 -3.70 38.05
N ALA A 88 -19.72 -4.05 39.33
CA ALA A 88 -20.82 -4.47 40.15
C ALA A 88 -21.78 -3.29 40.34
N GLY A 89 -22.96 -3.41 39.73
CA GLY A 89 -24.12 -2.58 40.02
C GLY A 89 -25.27 -3.50 40.42
N GLN A 90 -25.62 -3.47 41.71
CA GLN A 90 -26.88 -4.00 42.23
C GLN A 90 -28.05 -3.32 41.50
N GLU A 91 -29.01 -4.07 40.98
CA GLU A 91 -30.45 -3.80 41.19
C GLU A 91 -31.35 -4.95 40.69
N THR A 92 -32.08 -5.49 41.67
CA THR A 92 -33.50 -5.90 41.70
C THR A 92 -34.12 -6.81 40.61
N ASN A 93 -34.53 -7.98 41.11
CA ASN A 93 -35.60 -8.87 40.68
C ASN A 93 -36.73 -8.23 39.85
N ASN A 94 -37.07 -8.85 38.72
CA ASN A 94 -38.45 -9.26 38.45
C ASN A 94 -38.54 -10.40 37.41
N ASN A 95 -39.47 -11.31 37.70
CA ASN A 95 -39.73 -12.60 37.04
C ASN A 95 -40.56 -12.49 35.74
N ASN A 96 -40.56 -13.62 35.03
CA ASN A 96 -41.42 -14.06 33.90
C ASN A 96 -41.01 -13.46 32.54
N ASP A 97 -40.81 -14.21 31.45
CA ASP A 97 -41.59 -15.36 30.96
C ASP A 97 -40.82 -16.26 29.97
N ASN A 98 -41.34 -17.47 29.80
CA ASN A 98 -40.90 -18.52 28.87
C ASN A 98 -41.08 -18.13 27.39
N ASN A 99 -40.07 -18.40 26.53
CA ASN A 99 -40.31 -19.20 25.33
C ASN A 99 -39.03 -19.72 24.65
N ARG A 100 -39.19 -20.89 24.03
CA ARG A 100 -38.17 -21.77 23.44
C ARG A 100 -37.78 -21.38 22.00
N ASP A 101 -36.66 -21.98 21.60
CA ASP A 101 -36.22 -22.35 20.24
C ASP A 101 -35.66 -21.28 19.29
N ALA A 102 -34.32 -21.29 19.12
CA ALA A 102 -33.68 -21.82 17.91
C ALA A 102 -32.15 -21.63 18.03
N GLY A 103 -31.42 -22.75 18.06
CA GLY A 103 -29.97 -22.79 18.23
C GLY A 103 -29.18 -22.42 16.98
N SER A 104 -28.04 -21.75 17.20
CA SER A 104 -26.92 -21.71 16.26
C SER A 104 -25.61 -21.65 17.08
N PRO A 105 -24.65 -22.59 16.88
CA PRO A 105 -23.50 -22.71 17.77
C PRO A 105 -22.34 -21.82 17.27
N TYR A 106 -22.15 -20.67 17.91
CA TYR A 106 -20.89 -19.94 17.81
C TYR A 106 -19.88 -20.54 18.81
N TYR A 107 -18.78 -21.06 18.26
CA TYR A 107 -17.62 -21.53 19.00
C TYR A 107 -17.02 -20.38 19.84
N ARG A 108 -17.15 -20.49 21.16
CA ARG A 108 -16.49 -19.60 22.14
C ARG A 108 -15.17 -20.24 22.55
N PHE A 109 -14.08 -19.85 21.88
CA PHE A 109 -12.73 -20.20 22.35
C PHE A 109 -12.46 -19.47 23.68
N LYS A 110 -12.25 -20.25 24.74
CA LYS A 110 -11.70 -19.77 26.02
C LYS A 110 -10.20 -19.53 25.81
N ASN A 111 -9.75 -18.29 26.00
CA ASN A 111 -8.34 -18.02 26.28
C ASN A 111 -8.11 -18.37 27.76
N SER A 112 -7.40 -19.46 28.02
CA SER A 112 -6.55 -19.54 29.21
C SER A 112 -5.24 -18.81 28.89
N ASP A 113 -4.58 -18.37 29.95
CA ASP A 113 -3.14 -18.07 30.07
C ASP A 113 -2.95 -16.65 30.64
N ASN A 114 -3.17 -16.60 31.95
CA ASN A 114 -2.46 -15.70 32.85
C ASN A 114 -1.14 -16.41 33.17
N ASP A 115 -0.05 -15.97 32.56
CA ASP A 115 1.27 -16.15 33.17
C ASP A 115 1.97 -14.79 33.18
N SER A 116 2.08 -14.29 34.40
CA SER A 116 3.05 -13.29 34.80
C SER A 116 4.42 -13.95 34.81
N ASP A 117 5.40 -13.38 34.12
CA ASP A 117 6.77 -13.47 34.58
C ASP A 117 7.59 -12.23 34.18
N ASN A 118 8.22 -11.67 35.20
CA ASN A 118 9.46 -10.93 35.08
C ASN A 118 10.49 -11.88 34.49
N ASP A 119 11.22 -11.49 33.44
CA ASP A 119 12.65 -11.76 33.54
C ASP A 119 13.55 -10.84 32.72
N SER A 120 14.76 -10.83 33.26
CA SER A 120 15.89 -9.97 33.10
C SER A 120 16.75 -10.30 31.87
N ASP A 121 17.51 -9.29 31.44
CA ASP A 121 18.45 -9.33 30.32
C ASP A 121 19.37 -10.56 30.33
N ASN A 122 19.36 -11.32 29.22
CA ASN A 122 20.48 -12.22 28.91
C ASN A 122 20.69 -12.33 27.39
N ASN A 123 21.71 -11.60 26.91
CA ASN A 123 22.22 -11.70 25.55
C ASN A 123 23.01 -13.00 25.38
N ASN A 124 22.36 -14.07 24.93
CA ASN A 124 23.02 -15.25 24.36
C ASN A 124 22.70 -15.34 22.87
N ILE A 125 23.71 -15.04 22.05
CA ILE A 125 23.70 -15.27 20.60
C ILE A 125 23.78 -16.79 20.40
N HIS A 126 22.64 -17.42 20.13
CA HIS A 126 22.59 -18.81 19.68
C HIS A 126 22.97 -18.88 18.19
N ASP A 127 24.02 -19.63 17.89
CA ASP A 127 24.36 -20.07 16.53
C ASP A 127 23.18 -20.84 15.93
N ARG A 128 22.53 -20.23 14.93
CA ARG A 128 21.41 -20.85 14.19
C ARG A 128 21.92 -22.05 13.36
N PRO A 129 21.25 -23.21 13.40
CA PRO A 129 21.49 -24.24 12.39
C PRO A 129 21.02 -23.70 11.03
N ARG A 130 21.97 -23.50 10.11
CA ARG A 130 21.66 -23.25 8.70
C ARG A 130 20.96 -24.49 8.16
N ALA A 131 19.64 -24.43 7.98
CA ALA A 131 18.95 -25.37 7.12
C ALA A 131 19.55 -25.21 5.71
N ALA A 132 20.19 -26.27 5.21
CA ALA A 132 20.76 -26.28 3.87
C ALA A 132 19.60 -26.27 2.87
N ILE A 133 19.32 -25.09 2.31
CA ILE A 133 18.49 -24.97 1.12
C ILE A 133 19.30 -25.57 -0.04
N PRO A 134 18.73 -26.45 -0.89
CA PRO A 134 19.43 -26.94 -2.06
C PRO A 134 19.88 -25.76 -2.92
N HIS A 135 21.19 -25.71 -3.21
CA HIS A 135 21.77 -24.78 -4.15
C HIS A 135 21.08 -24.96 -5.51
N LEU A 136 20.31 -23.96 -5.94
CA LEU A 136 19.92 -23.81 -7.34
C LEU A 136 21.17 -23.37 -8.10
N ASP A 137 21.77 -24.31 -8.82
CA ASP A 137 22.83 -24.00 -9.78
C ASP A 137 22.28 -23.04 -10.84
N LYS A 138 22.84 -21.83 -10.88
CA LYS A 138 22.66 -20.92 -12.01
C LYS A 138 23.36 -21.55 -13.21
N GLN A 139 22.61 -22.22 -14.08
CA GLN A 139 23.09 -22.50 -15.43
C GLN A 139 23.17 -21.17 -16.19
N GLU A 140 24.39 -20.74 -16.50
CA GLU A 140 24.65 -19.70 -17.49
C GLU A 140 24.14 -20.18 -18.86
N PRO A 141 23.36 -19.37 -19.60
CA PRO A 141 22.97 -19.71 -20.95
C PRO A 141 24.20 -19.66 -21.87
N GLN A 142 24.53 -20.81 -22.46
CA GLN A 142 25.52 -20.91 -23.51
C GLN A 142 25.09 -20.07 -24.72
N SER A 143 25.97 -19.17 -25.14
CA SER A 143 25.85 -18.40 -26.37
C SER A 143 26.01 -19.32 -27.59
N GLU A 144 24.94 -19.49 -28.36
CA GLU A 144 25.04 -19.96 -29.75
C GLU A 144 25.38 -18.78 -30.68
N GLN A 145 26.50 -18.92 -31.38
CA GLN A 145 26.93 -18.06 -32.48
C GLN A 145 26.71 -18.79 -33.81
N GLY A 146 26.21 -18.03 -34.81
CA GLY A 146 26.24 -18.35 -36.25
C GLY A 146 24.89 -18.81 -36.81
N LEU A 147 24.38 -18.38 -37.97
CA LEU A 147 24.95 -17.65 -39.11
C LEU A 147 23.78 -17.12 -40.00
N ASP A 148 24.01 -16.01 -40.71
CA ASP A 148 23.36 -15.57 -41.98
C ASP A 148 21.88 -15.15 -42.00
N GLN A 149 21.39 -14.20 -42.83
CA GLN A 149 21.95 -13.12 -43.66
C GLN A 149 20.75 -12.29 -44.19
N GLN A 150 21.00 -10.99 -44.43
CA GLN A 150 20.48 -10.17 -45.54
C GLN A 150 19.10 -9.45 -45.52
N LEU A 151 19.19 -8.21 -46.05
CA LEU A 151 18.17 -7.23 -46.52
C LEU A 151 17.58 -6.31 -45.42
N SER A 152 17.58 -4.98 -45.51
CA SER A 152 17.84 -4.05 -46.61
C SER A 152 18.36 -2.72 -46.07
N GLN A 153 19.22 -2.10 -46.88
CA GLN A 153 19.74 -0.75 -46.74
C GLN A 153 18.63 0.31 -46.86
N GLY A 154 18.85 1.43 -46.16
CA GLY A 154 18.07 2.66 -46.27
C GLY A 154 18.87 3.84 -45.70
N ASN A 155 19.92 4.22 -46.42
CA ASN A 155 20.71 5.44 -46.21
C ASN A 155 19.82 6.69 -46.35
N THR A 156 19.94 7.63 -45.42
CA THR A 156 20.21 9.04 -45.74
C THR A 156 20.94 9.69 -44.58
N ASN A 157 22.19 10.10 -44.86
CA ASN A 157 22.92 11.10 -44.12
C ASN A 157 22.12 12.41 -44.10
N ASP A 158 22.17 13.14 -42.99
CA ASP A 158 22.67 14.50 -43.10
C ASP A 158 23.32 14.98 -41.80
N ASN A 159 24.53 15.50 -42.00
CA ASN A 159 25.46 16.02 -41.02
C ASN A 159 25.24 17.54 -40.96
N SER A 160 24.98 18.10 -39.78
CA SER A 160 25.40 19.48 -39.52
C SER A 160 25.64 19.72 -38.04
N ASN A 161 26.92 19.95 -37.74
CA ASN A 161 27.47 20.60 -36.57
C ASN A 161 26.58 21.73 -36.03
N ASN A 162 26.46 21.82 -34.70
CA ASN A 162 26.56 23.12 -34.05
C ASN A 162 27.06 23.01 -32.59
N ASN A 163 28.11 23.78 -32.35
CA ASN A 163 28.67 24.12 -31.04
C ASN A 163 27.71 25.07 -30.29
N GLY A 164 27.46 24.78 -29.02
CA GLY A 164 26.95 25.70 -27.99
C GLY A 164 27.04 24.95 -26.66
N GLY A 165 27.92 25.32 -25.73
CA GLY A 165 27.81 26.53 -24.90
C GLY A 165 26.93 26.21 -23.68
N PRO A 166 27.44 26.23 -22.43
CA PRO A 166 26.66 25.86 -21.26
C PRO A 166 25.64 26.97 -20.97
N VAL A 167 24.35 26.64 -21.01
CA VAL A 167 23.26 27.57 -20.71
C VAL A 167 22.99 27.52 -19.21
N ASP A 168 23.16 28.66 -18.57
CA ASP A 168 22.72 28.97 -17.20
C ASP A 168 21.20 28.76 -17.07
N GLU A 169 20.79 27.82 -16.23
CA GLU A 169 19.41 27.70 -15.76
C GLU A 169 19.15 28.74 -14.66
N THR A 170 18.96 29.99 -15.05
CA THR A 170 18.29 30.98 -14.22
C THR A 170 16.79 30.70 -14.23
N ALA A 171 16.27 30.23 -13.10
CA ALA A 171 14.84 30.13 -12.83
C ALA A 171 14.19 31.51 -12.90
N SER A 172 13.57 31.84 -14.03
CA SER A 172 12.69 32.99 -14.17
C SER A 172 11.38 32.70 -13.44
N GLU A 173 11.15 33.41 -12.33
CA GLU A 173 9.82 33.60 -11.76
C GLU A 173 8.91 34.23 -12.83
N VAL A 174 8.05 33.40 -13.41
CA VAL A 174 6.93 33.83 -14.26
C VAL A 174 5.96 34.59 -13.36
N SER A 175 6.14 35.90 -13.30
CA SER A 175 5.15 36.83 -12.77
C SER A 175 3.95 36.82 -13.71
N GLY A 176 2.79 36.50 -13.14
CA GLY A 176 1.56 36.25 -13.87
C GLY A 176 1.05 37.49 -14.59
N GLU A 177 0.97 37.39 -15.92
CA GLU A 177 -0.02 38.15 -16.67
C GLU A 177 -1.40 37.58 -16.36
N ASP A 178 -2.22 38.38 -15.69
CA ASP A 178 -3.66 38.22 -15.51
C ASP A 178 -4.39 38.35 -16.86
N GLY A 179 -4.13 37.40 -17.76
CA GLY A 179 -4.97 37.17 -18.92
C GLY A 179 -6.32 36.66 -18.41
N LEU A 180 -7.35 37.50 -18.48
CA LEU A 180 -8.77 37.14 -18.30
C LEU A 180 -9.07 35.88 -19.12
N ALA A 181 -8.95 34.72 -18.47
CA ALA A 181 -9.21 33.44 -19.07
C ALA A 181 -10.67 33.47 -19.53
N LYS A 182 -10.90 33.43 -20.85
CA LYS A 182 -12.23 33.21 -21.42
C LYS A 182 -12.82 32.02 -20.68
N GLN A 183 -13.91 32.26 -19.97
CA GLN A 183 -14.63 31.26 -19.22
C GLN A 183 -15.26 30.31 -20.25
N ASN A 184 -14.49 29.32 -20.69
CA ASN A 184 -14.98 28.29 -21.58
C ASN A 184 -16.10 27.56 -20.84
N ASP A 185 -17.28 27.57 -21.44
CA ASP A 185 -18.47 26.90 -20.90
C ASP A 185 -18.30 25.39 -21.17
N TYR A 186 -17.63 24.72 -20.24
CA TYR A 186 -17.38 23.29 -20.35
C TYR A 186 -18.67 22.52 -20.10
N ALA A 187 -18.95 21.52 -20.96
CA ALA A 187 -20.09 20.64 -20.75
C ALA A 187 -20.05 20.01 -19.35
N PRO A 188 -21.18 19.97 -18.62
CA PRO A 188 -21.25 19.29 -17.33
C PRO A 188 -20.87 17.81 -17.43
N PHE A 189 -20.28 17.25 -16.37
CA PHE A 189 -19.95 15.82 -16.34
C PHE A 189 -21.19 14.93 -16.38
N GLU A 190 -22.31 15.38 -15.79
CA GLU A 190 -23.57 14.65 -15.79
C GLU A 190 -24.10 14.28 -17.18
N ASP A 191 -23.76 15.06 -18.22
CA ASP A 191 -24.17 14.81 -19.61
C ASP A 191 -23.48 13.59 -20.24
N THR A 192 -22.40 13.08 -19.61
CA THR A 192 -21.69 11.87 -20.04
C THR A 192 -22.24 10.58 -19.42
N LEU A 193 -23.16 10.71 -18.46
CA LEU A 193 -23.73 9.56 -17.75
C LEU A 193 -24.85 8.91 -18.56
N ASP A 194 -25.14 7.63 -18.27
CA ASP A 194 -26.21 6.89 -18.92
C ASP A 194 -27.54 7.66 -18.90
N ARG A 195 -28.18 7.72 -20.07
CA ARG A 195 -29.48 8.35 -20.30
C ARG A 195 -30.64 7.60 -19.64
N ASP A 196 -30.43 6.39 -19.12
CA ASP A 196 -31.45 5.75 -18.27
C ASP A 196 -31.66 6.58 -16.99
N ASP A 197 -32.75 7.36 -16.98
CA ASP A 197 -33.16 8.26 -15.91
C ASP A 197 -33.28 7.58 -14.53
N ASN A 198 -33.37 6.24 -14.49
CA ASN A 198 -33.49 5.49 -13.24
C ASN A 198 -32.16 5.29 -12.50
N ILE A 199 -31.02 5.49 -13.16
CA ILE A 199 -29.71 5.28 -12.53
C ILE A 199 -29.18 6.59 -11.96
N GLN A 200 -28.89 6.57 -10.66
CA GLN A 200 -28.32 7.69 -9.92
C GLN A 200 -26.92 7.34 -9.45
N TYR A 201 -25.99 8.29 -9.59
CA TYR A 201 -24.57 8.06 -9.38
C TYR A 201 -24.04 8.83 -8.16
N LEU A 202 -23.02 8.25 -7.52
CA LEU A 202 -22.15 8.91 -6.56
C LEU A 202 -20.70 8.74 -7.04
N THR A 203 -19.88 9.78 -6.97
CA THR A 203 -18.42 9.67 -7.14
C THR A 203 -17.67 10.49 -6.09
N TYR A 204 -16.36 10.36 -6.08
CA TYR A 204 -15.47 11.12 -5.19
C TYR A 204 -14.11 11.37 -5.85
N LEU A 205 -13.28 12.24 -5.26
CA LEU A 205 -11.90 12.42 -5.72
C LEU A 205 -10.95 11.45 -4.99
N PRO A 206 -10.02 10.78 -5.70
CA PRO A 206 -9.06 9.87 -5.08
C PRO A 206 -8.11 10.62 -4.14
N TYR A 207 -7.72 9.99 -3.03
CA TYR A 207 -6.92 10.62 -1.97
C TYR A 207 -5.71 9.78 -1.58
N ALA A 208 -4.54 10.42 -1.54
CA ALA A 208 -3.25 9.89 -1.08
C ALA A 208 -2.85 8.57 -1.78
N GLY A 209 -2.14 7.67 -1.07
CA GLY A 209 -1.65 6.39 -1.60
C GLY A 209 -2.72 5.32 -1.79
N ILE A 210 -2.34 4.20 -2.40
CA ILE A 210 -3.27 3.14 -2.86
C ILE A 210 -4.21 2.61 -1.78
N THR A 211 -3.74 2.39 -0.55
CA THR A 211 -4.59 1.88 0.54
C THR A 211 -5.56 2.92 1.06
N ASN A 212 -5.20 4.20 1.00
CA ASN A 212 -6.13 5.28 1.34
C ASN A 212 -7.23 5.38 0.27
N GLN A 213 -6.86 5.20 -1.00
CA GLN A 213 -7.83 5.10 -2.10
C GLN A 213 -8.71 3.86 -1.94
N PHE A 214 -8.16 2.70 -1.55
CA PHE A 214 -8.91 1.47 -1.27
C PHE A 214 -9.94 1.67 -0.16
N TYR A 215 -9.56 2.24 1.00
CA TYR A 215 -10.53 2.60 2.04
C TYR A 215 -11.52 3.67 1.57
N GLY A 216 -11.10 4.56 0.66
CA GLY A 216 -11.99 5.48 -0.04
C GLY A 216 -13.06 4.75 -0.86
N VAL A 217 -12.73 3.64 -1.53
CA VAL A 217 -13.71 2.79 -2.21
C VAL A 217 -14.71 2.25 -1.18
N LEU A 218 -14.23 1.61 -0.10
CA LEU A 218 -15.11 1.00 0.91
C LEU A 218 -16.06 2.01 1.54
N ARG A 219 -15.56 3.19 1.92
CA ARG A 219 -16.36 4.25 2.53
C ARG A 219 -17.27 4.94 1.51
N GLY A 220 -16.85 5.00 0.24
CA GLY A 220 -17.72 5.40 -0.85
C GLY A 220 -18.90 4.46 -1.03
N MET A 221 -18.69 3.15 -0.89
CA MET A 221 -19.77 2.15 -0.95
C MET A 221 -20.78 2.32 0.18
N GLU A 222 -20.33 2.67 1.39
CA GLU A 222 -21.22 2.97 2.51
C GLU A 222 -22.20 4.10 2.16
N VAL A 223 -21.67 5.20 1.63
CA VAL A 223 -22.48 6.35 1.24
C VAL A 223 -23.38 6.02 0.05
N ALA A 224 -22.84 5.37 -0.99
CA ALA A 224 -23.60 4.99 -2.18
C ALA A 224 -24.76 4.06 -1.85
N LYS A 225 -24.50 3.00 -1.06
CA LYS A 225 -25.52 2.03 -0.63
C LYS A 225 -26.59 2.68 0.23
N ALA A 226 -26.21 3.55 1.17
CA ALA A 226 -27.16 4.27 2.02
C ALA A 226 -28.06 5.24 1.22
N LEU A 227 -27.56 5.79 0.11
CA LEU A 227 -28.31 6.68 -0.77
C LEU A 227 -29.03 5.96 -1.92
N GLY A 228 -28.88 4.63 -2.05
CA GLY A 228 -29.46 3.85 -3.15
C GLY A 228 -28.83 4.14 -4.53
N ARG A 229 -27.55 4.51 -4.57
CA ARG A 229 -26.83 4.95 -5.77
C ARG A 229 -25.81 3.93 -6.26
N THR A 230 -25.49 4.01 -7.55
CA THR A 230 -24.32 3.34 -8.14
C THR A 230 -23.07 4.16 -7.84
N LEU A 231 -22.04 3.54 -7.26
CA LEU A 231 -20.75 4.20 -7.04
C LEU A 231 -19.92 4.20 -8.33
N ILE A 232 -19.56 5.38 -8.82
CA ILE A 232 -18.50 5.56 -9.80
C ILE A 232 -17.17 5.53 -9.05
N ILE A 233 -16.35 4.52 -9.32
CA ILE A 233 -15.03 4.36 -8.68
C ILE A 233 -13.96 5.05 -9.55
N PRO A 234 -13.25 6.07 -9.02
CA PRO A 234 -12.08 6.63 -9.69
C PRO A 234 -10.98 5.56 -9.87
N PRO A 235 -10.17 5.63 -10.94
CA PRO A 235 -9.07 4.68 -11.10
C PRO A 235 -8.06 4.85 -9.97
N ILE A 236 -7.27 3.80 -9.74
CA ILE A 236 -6.09 3.88 -8.88
C ILE A 236 -5.18 4.94 -9.50
N THR A 237 -4.90 5.99 -8.73
CA THR A 237 -4.17 7.16 -9.19
C THR A 237 -2.84 7.30 -8.48
N ALA A 238 -1.78 7.59 -9.21
CA ALA A 238 -0.45 7.79 -8.66
C ALA A 238 -0.46 8.96 -7.66
N SER A 239 0.08 8.74 -6.47
CA SER A 239 0.23 9.79 -5.46
C SER A 239 1.52 10.59 -5.70
N SER A 240 1.80 11.61 -4.89
CA SER A 240 3.08 12.33 -4.93
C SER A 240 4.33 11.44 -4.76
N HIS A 241 4.14 10.24 -4.23
CA HIS A 241 5.20 9.25 -4.04
C HIS A 241 5.47 8.40 -5.30
N ASP A 242 4.60 8.47 -6.31
CA ASP A 242 4.73 7.75 -7.57
C ASP A 242 4.82 8.76 -8.74
N LYS A 243 5.95 8.73 -9.45
CA LYS A 243 6.23 9.64 -10.56
C LYS A 243 5.60 9.18 -11.88
N SER A 244 4.99 8.00 -11.93
CA SER A 244 4.46 7.41 -13.15
C SER A 244 3.40 8.27 -13.83
N LYS A 245 2.61 9.02 -13.05
CA LYS A 245 1.40 9.74 -13.51
C LYS A 245 0.43 8.83 -14.28
N GLN A 246 0.49 7.52 -14.04
CA GLN A 246 -0.39 6.56 -14.67
C GLN A 246 -1.58 6.27 -13.74
N ASN A 247 -2.70 5.94 -14.37
CA ASN A 247 -3.91 5.48 -13.70
C ASN A 247 -4.21 4.06 -14.17
N GLN A 248 -4.72 3.22 -13.28
CA GLN A 248 -5.17 1.88 -13.64
C GLN A 248 -6.54 1.60 -13.04
N PRO A 249 -7.41 0.86 -13.75
CA PRO A 249 -8.69 0.45 -13.19
C PRO A 249 -8.51 -0.53 -12.03
N TRP A 250 -9.43 -0.50 -11.09
CA TRP A 250 -9.50 -1.48 -9.99
C TRP A 250 -9.80 -2.89 -10.52
N SER A 251 -10.59 -3.01 -11.58
CA SER A 251 -10.89 -4.31 -12.23
C SER A 251 -9.67 -5.02 -12.80
N LYS A 252 -8.53 -4.33 -12.97
CA LYS A 252 -7.26 -4.99 -13.32
C LYS A 252 -6.76 -5.92 -12.20
N PHE A 253 -7.06 -5.59 -10.94
CA PHE A 253 -6.49 -6.25 -9.77
C PHE A 253 -7.54 -6.90 -8.86
N LEU A 254 -8.79 -6.43 -8.91
CA LEU A 254 -9.89 -6.89 -8.08
C LEU A 254 -11.06 -7.37 -8.95
N ASP A 255 -11.66 -8.49 -8.57
CA ASP A 255 -12.84 -9.03 -9.24
C ASP A 255 -14.10 -8.26 -8.83
N LEU A 256 -14.36 -7.15 -9.55
CA LEU A 256 -15.49 -6.27 -9.27
C LEU A 256 -16.85 -6.91 -9.59
N ASP A 257 -16.91 -7.86 -10.52
CA ASP A 257 -18.16 -8.51 -10.88
C ASP A 257 -18.60 -9.46 -9.76
N ARG A 258 -17.68 -10.30 -9.26
CA ARG A 258 -17.92 -11.12 -8.06
C ARG A 258 -18.24 -10.25 -6.85
N PHE A 259 -17.54 -9.14 -6.67
CA PHE A 259 -17.81 -8.21 -5.57
C PHE A 259 -19.27 -7.68 -5.60
N GLN A 260 -19.76 -7.24 -6.76
CA GLN A 260 -21.14 -6.74 -6.89
C GLN A 260 -22.16 -7.84 -6.60
N GLN A 261 -21.92 -9.06 -7.08
CA GLN A 261 -22.78 -10.22 -6.82
C GLN A 261 -22.87 -10.56 -5.33
N LEU A 262 -21.75 -10.55 -4.61
CA LEU A 262 -21.69 -10.93 -3.19
C LEU A 262 -22.23 -9.84 -2.25
N THR A 263 -22.09 -8.57 -2.61
CA THR A 263 -22.44 -7.45 -1.71
C THR A 263 -23.76 -6.76 -2.05
N GLY A 264 -24.27 -6.99 -3.27
CA GLY A 264 -25.37 -6.24 -3.87
C GLY A 264 -25.05 -4.75 -4.10
N ALA A 265 -23.80 -4.33 -3.90
CA ALA A 265 -23.38 -2.97 -4.22
C ALA A 265 -23.33 -2.79 -5.74
N LYS A 266 -23.78 -1.63 -6.24
CA LYS A 266 -23.70 -1.28 -7.66
C LYS A 266 -22.48 -0.40 -7.87
N VAL A 267 -21.58 -0.82 -8.74
CA VAL A 267 -20.34 -0.08 -9.00
C VAL A 267 -20.07 0.00 -10.49
N ILE A 268 -19.49 1.11 -10.90
CA ILE A 268 -18.97 1.31 -12.25
C ILE A 268 -17.64 2.02 -12.15
N GLU A 269 -16.67 1.63 -12.97
CA GLU A 269 -15.38 2.31 -12.99
C GLU A 269 -15.44 3.54 -13.89
N PHE A 270 -14.73 4.59 -13.48
CA PHE A 270 -14.76 5.87 -14.18
C PHE A 270 -14.45 5.77 -15.68
N HIS A 271 -13.50 4.92 -16.06
CA HIS A 271 -13.10 4.71 -17.46
C HIS A 271 -14.18 4.06 -18.34
N LYS A 272 -15.19 3.41 -17.75
CA LYS A 272 -16.33 2.84 -18.49
C LYS A 272 -17.35 3.92 -18.90
N LEU A 273 -17.33 5.08 -18.23
CA LEU A 273 -18.22 6.20 -18.49
C LEU A 273 -17.56 7.27 -19.37
N ARG A 274 -16.22 7.27 -19.43
CA ARG A 274 -15.46 8.33 -20.06
C ARG A 274 -14.14 7.79 -20.60
N ASP A 275 -13.80 8.20 -21.82
CA ASP A 275 -12.49 7.96 -22.41
C ASP A 275 -11.58 9.19 -22.19
N ALA A 276 -10.47 9.02 -21.49
CA ALA A 276 -9.56 10.12 -21.16
C ALA A 276 -8.92 10.77 -22.40
N GLU A 277 -8.73 10.00 -23.48
CA GLU A 277 -8.04 10.47 -24.68
C GLU A 277 -9.00 11.27 -25.57
N MET A 278 -10.20 10.74 -25.77
CA MET A 278 -11.19 11.33 -26.68
C MET A 278 -12.02 12.47 -26.08
N THR A 279 -12.12 12.57 -24.75
CA THR A 279 -13.04 13.53 -24.15
C THR A 279 -12.48 14.95 -24.09
N GLU A 280 -13.36 15.93 -24.31
CA GLU A 280 -13.09 17.35 -24.07
C GLU A 280 -13.11 17.66 -22.57
N TYR A 281 -12.71 18.86 -22.17
CA TYR A 281 -12.78 19.26 -20.78
C TYR A 281 -14.24 19.37 -20.30
N ASN A 282 -14.55 18.82 -19.12
CA ASN A 282 -15.88 18.92 -18.50
C ASN A 282 -15.81 19.52 -17.10
N GLN A 283 -16.93 20.08 -16.64
CA GLN A 283 -17.05 20.57 -15.26
C GLN A 283 -17.51 19.47 -14.31
N LEU A 284 -16.76 19.29 -13.21
CA LEU A 284 -17.10 18.39 -12.12
C LEU A 284 -17.50 19.21 -10.88
N LYS A 285 -18.76 19.14 -10.45
CA LYS A 285 -19.22 19.86 -9.24
C LYS A 285 -19.21 18.92 -8.04
N CYS A 286 -18.38 19.20 -7.04
CA CYS A 286 -18.24 18.34 -5.87
C CYS A 286 -18.48 19.10 -4.56
N GLY A 287 -19.21 18.46 -3.64
CA GLY A 287 -19.36 18.91 -2.26
C GLY A 287 -18.09 18.65 -1.45
N ILE A 288 -17.61 19.63 -0.70
CA ILE A 288 -16.47 19.47 0.21
C ILE A 288 -16.93 18.67 1.42
N THR A 289 -16.48 17.43 1.52
CA THR A 289 -16.54 16.68 2.76
C THR A 289 -15.36 17.08 3.63
N CYS A 290 -15.60 17.92 4.65
CA CYS A 290 -14.55 18.31 5.59
C CYS A 290 -13.96 17.05 6.25
N GLY A 291 -12.64 16.92 6.17
CA GLY A 291 -11.86 15.88 6.82
C GLY A 291 -10.60 16.50 7.43
N PHE A 292 -10.13 15.92 8.54
CA PHE A 292 -9.07 16.45 9.39
C PHE A 292 -7.88 17.04 8.61
N GLY A 293 -7.53 18.29 8.89
CA GLY A 293 -6.22 18.89 8.59
C GLY A 293 -5.98 19.43 7.18
N SER A 294 -6.93 19.36 6.24
CA SER A 294 -6.67 19.82 4.88
C SER A 294 -6.95 21.33 4.71
N LYS A 295 -5.95 22.17 5.00
CA LYS A 295 -5.90 23.55 4.45
C LYS A 295 -5.92 23.56 2.91
N ARG A 296 -5.71 22.41 2.27
CA ARG A 296 -5.79 22.19 0.82
C ARG A 296 -7.03 21.37 0.51
N THR A 297 -7.97 21.93 -0.24
CA THR A 297 -9.24 21.28 -0.59
C THR A 297 -9.08 20.06 -1.51
N ILE A 298 -7.92 19.92 -2.18
CA ILE A 298 -7.60 18.85 -3.13
C ILE A 298 -6.13 18.47 -2.96
N ASP A 299 -5.84 17.18 -2.78
CA ASP A 299 -4.46 16.68 -2.67
C ASP A 299 -3.79 16.47 -4.05
N PHE A 300 -2.54 16.04 -4.06
CA PHE A 300 -1.81 15.79 -5.31
C PHE A 300 -2.36 14.62 -6.14
N THR A 301 -2.89 13.59 -5.49
CA THR A 301 -3.52 12.44 -6.15
C THR A 301 -4.77 12.90 -6.91
N ALA A 302 -5.67 13.62 -6.23
CA ALA A 302 -6.87 14.18 -6.85
C ALA A 302 -6.53 15.19 -7.97
N LYS A 303 -5.49 16.01 -7.81
CA LYS A 303 -5.01 16.89 -8.90
C LYS A 303 -4.50 16.10 -10.10
N GLY A 304 -3.75 15.03 -9.88
CA GLY A 304 -3.28 14.12 -10.93
C GLY A 304 -4.45 13.51 -11.70
N PHE A 305 -5.44 12.99 -10.97
CA PHE A 305 -6.70 12.50 -11.53
C PHE A 305 -7.41 13.57 -12.37
N LEU A 306 -7.72 14.73 -11.81
CA LEU A 306 -8.43 15.79 -12.52
C LEU A 306 -7.70 16.24 -13.79
N LYS A 307 -6.37 16.37 -13.72
CA LYS A 307 -5.55 16.73 -14.89
C LYS A 307 -5.62 15.65 -15.98
N GLN A 308 -5.44 14.39 -15.62
CA GLN A 308 -5.42 13.29 -16.59
C GLN A 308 -6.78 13.09 -17.26
N TRP A 309 -7.87 13.29 -16.52
CA TRP A 309 -9.23 13.10 -17.03
C TRP A 309 -9.86 14.38 -17.63
N LYS A 310 -9.06 15.46 -17.75
CA LYS A 310 -9.48 16.76 -18.28
C LYS A 310 -10.73 17.30 -17.56
N LEU A 311 -10.72 17.25 -16.23
CA LEU A 311 -11.84 17.69 -15.40
C LEU A 311 -11.52 19.02 -14.72
N ASN A 312 -12.40 20.00 -14.87
CA ASN A 312 -12.37 21.22 -14.08
C ASN A 312 -13.31 21.07 -12.89
N VAL A 313 -12.76 21.01 -11.68
CA VAL A 313 -13.57 20.80 -10.48
C VAL A 313 -13.99 22.12 -9.85
N THR A 314 -15.28 22.24 -9.55
CA THR A 314 -15.82 23.29 -8.68
C THR A 314 -16.19 22.67 -7.35
N LEU A 315 -15.67 23.25 -6.27
CA LEU A 315 -15.90 22.77 -4.91
C LEU A 315 -16.86 23.70 -4.17
N SER A 316 -17.93 23.13 -3.63
CA SER A 316 -18.88 23.85 -2.77
C SER A 316 -18.85 23.29 -1.36
N SER A 317 -18.80 24.14 -0.34
CA SER A 317 -18.85 23.67 1.05
C SER A 317 -20.15 22.91 1.31
N LEU A 318 -20.04 21.74 1.93
CA LEU A 318 -21.20 21.17 2.62
C LEU A 318 -21.43 21.97 3.90
N GLN A 319 -22.70 22.21 4.27
CA GLN A 319 -23.07 23.12 5.37
C GLN A 319 -22.71 22.59 6.77
N THR A 320 -22.13 21.40 6.87
CA THR A 320 -21.88 20.70 8.13
C THR A 320 -20.48 20.11 8.11
N ASP A 321 -19.84 19.99 9.26
CA ASP A 321 -18.62 19.21 9.36
C ASP A 321 -18.98 17.73 9.20
N THR A 322 -18.62 17.16 8.06
CA THR A 322 -19.15 15.90 7.55
C THR A 322 -18.17 14.74 7.73
N ALA A 323 -17.39 14.69 8.81
CA ALA A 323 -16.45 13.59 8.96
C ALA A 323 -17.13 12.24 9.29
N SER A 324 -18.36 12.20 9.79
CA SER A 324 -19.06 10.94 10.10
C SER A 324 -19.98 10.48 8.97
N LEU A 325 -20.09 9.15 8.79
CA LEU A 325 -20.97 8.55 7.79
C LEU A 325 -22.43 9.01 7.93
N SER A 326 -22.97 9.03 9.15
CA SER A 326 -24.37 9.44 9.39
C SER A 326 -24.62 10.91 9.05
N THR A 327 -23.67 11.80 9.36
CA THR A 327 -23.77 13.22 8.99
C THR A 327 -23.71 13.37 7.47
N ILE A 328 -22.80 12.68 6.78
CA ILE A 328 -22.74 12.70 5.31
C ILE A 328 -24.05 12.25 4.69
N ILE A 329 -24.59 11.12 5.12
CA ILE A 329 -25.85 10.59 4.58
C ILE A 329 -26.96 11.62 4.79
N LYS A 330 -27.08 12.20 5.99
CA LYS A 330 -28.07 13.24 6.28
C LYS A 330 -27.91 14.47 5.40
N THR A 331 -26.68 14.93 5.19
CA THR A 331 -26.36 16.11 4.36
C THR A 331 -26.63 15.86 2.88
N LEU A 332 -26.40 14.63 2.38
CA LEU A 332 -26.62 14.27 0.97
C LEU A 332 -28.05 13.80 0.66
N THR A 333 -28.84 13.45 1.69
CA THR A 333 -30.24 13.00 1.52
C THR A 333 -31.12 13.97 0.72
N PRO A 334 -31.05 15.31 0.91
CA PRO A 334 -31.81 16.24 0.07
C PRO A 334 -31.46 16.16 -1.42
N LEU A 335 -30.21 15.79 -1.74
CA LEU A 335 -29.71 15.62 -3.10
C LEU A 335 -29.99 14.21 -3.65
N ARG A 336 -30.77 13.38 -2.95
CA ARG A 336 -31.04 11.98 -3.37
C ARG A 336 -31.74 11.88 -4.74
N ARG A 337 -32.34 12.96 -5.24
CA ARG A 337 -33.00 12.97 -6.57
C ARG A 337 -32.05 13.37 -7.69
N ASP A 338 -30.94 14.03 -7.36
CA ASP A 338 -29.97 14.49 -8.34
C ASP A 338 -29.39 13.28 -9.08
N LYS A 339 -29.28 13.37 -10.41
CA LYS A 339 -28.71 12.31 -11.24
C LYS A 339 -27.32 11.90 -10.77
N TYR A 340 -26.57 12.87 -10.24
CA TYR A 340 -25.17 12.76 -9.91
C TYR A 340 -24.82 13.52 -8.64
N ILE A 341 -24.02 12.90 -7.77
CA ILE A 341 -23.41 13.54 -6.60
C ILE A 341 -21.90 13.29 -6.66
N CYS A 342 -21.10 14.33 -6.42
CA CYS A 342 -19.67 14.19 -6.16
C CYS A 342 -19.31 14.74 -4.78
N ILE A 343 -18.39 14.08 -4.09
CA ILE A 343 -17.80 14.55 -2.83
C ILE A 343 -16.27 14.59 -2.88
N SER A 344 -15.65 15.49 -2.13
CA SER A 344 -14.21 15.75 -2.26
C SER A 344 -13.32 14.59 -1.86
N ASN A 345 -13.67 13.80 -0.84
CA ASN A 345 -13.00 12.53 -0.55
C ASN A 345 -13.86 11.64 0.35
N THR A 346 -13.79 10.33 0.13
CA THR A 346 -14.45 9.32 0.97
C THR A 346 -13.53 8.72 2.03
N TYR A 347 -12.20 8.79 1.83
CA TYR A 347 -11.24 8.21 2.76
C TYR A 347 -11.36 8.81 4.17
N LYS A 348 -11.69 10.11 4.32
CA LYS A 348 -11.79 10.72 5.66
C LYS A 348 -13.12 10.47 6.36
N ILE A 349 -14.04 9.75 5.72
CA ILE A 349 -15.33 9.41 6.32
C ILE A 349 -15.12 8.38 7.43
N SER A 350 -15.49 8.74 8.65
CA SER A 350 -15.46 7.88 9.81
C SER A 350 -16.73 7.03 9.87
N VAL A 351 -16.51 5.72 9.86
CA VAL A 351 -17.53 4.69 10.08
C VAL A 351 -17.36 4.21 11.51
N LYS A 352 -18.37 4.46 12.37
CA LYS A 352 -18.25 4.36 13.83
C LYS A 352 -17.80 2.98 14.32
N ASP A 353 -18.37 1.94 13.73
CA ASP A 353 -18.13 0.53 14.02
C ASP A 353 -17.03 -0.08 13.14
N LYS A 354 -16.47 0.70 12.20
CA LYS A 354 -15.48 0.27 11.20
C LYS A 354 -15.94 -0.90 10.33
N SER A 355 -17.25 -1.07 10.18
CA SER A 355 -17.83 -2.21 9.47
C SER A 355 -17.71 -2.12 7.95
N GLU A 356 -17.03 -1.10 7.40
CA GLU A 356 -16.80 -0.99 5.96
C GLU A 356 -16.00 -2.17 5.40
N TRP A 357 -15.14 -2.79 6.22
CA TRP A 357 -14.42 -3.98 5.82
C TRP A 357 -15.34 -5.21 5.78
N GLU A 358 -16.08 -5.46 6.86
CA GLU A 358 -16.98 -6.60 6.96
C GLU A 358 -18.13 -6.50 5.94
N ARG A 359 -18.59 -5.31 5.59
CA ARG A 359 -19.64 -5.15 4.57
C ARG A 359 -19.13 -5.25 3.14
N PHE A 360 -17.89 -4.81 2.88
CA PHE A 360 -17.39 -4.67 1.50
C PHE A 360 -15.97 -5.20 1.33
N GLY A 361 -15.03 -4.79 2.18
CA GLY A 361 -13.61 -5.11 2.03
C GLY A 361 -13.30 -6.61 1.91
N GLN A 362 -13.94 -7.45 2.73
CA GLN A 362 -13.74 -8.91 2.68
C GLN A 362 -14.19 -9.56 1.36
N TYR A 363 -15.00 -8.89 0.54
CA TYR A 363 -15.53 -9.40 -0.73
C TYR A 363 -14.78 -8.88 -1.97
N LEU A 364 -13.77 -8.01 -1.78
CA LEU A 364 -12.89 -7.54 -2.86
C LEU A 364 -11.74 -8.54 -3.08
N TYR A 365 -12.08 -9.67 -3.69
CA TYR A 365 -11.14 -10.70 -4.11
C TYR A 365 -10.24 -10.21 -5.25
N PHE A 366 -9.03 -10.77 -5.34
CA PHE A 366 -8.13 -10.50 -6.45
C PHE A 366 -8.62 -11.12 -7.75
N THR A 367 -8.16 -10.59 -8.89
CA THR A 367 -8.41 -11.23 -10.19
C THR A 367 -7.62 -12.54 -10.30
N PRO A 368 -8.14 -13.55 -11.03
CA PRO A 368 -7.40 -14.79 -11.27
C PRO A 368 -6.04 -14.56 -11.93
N GLU A 369 -5.93 -13.57 -12.82
CA GLU A 369 -4.65 -13.19 -13.46
C GLU A 369 -3.59 -12.79 -12.42
N LEU A 370 -3.97 -11.94 -11.46
CA LEU A 370 -3.05 -11.49 -10.41
C LEU A 370 -2.69 -12.63 -9.44
N GLU A 371 -3.65 -13.48 -9.08
CA GLU A 371 -3.38 -14.64 -8.23
C GLU A 371 -2.47 -15.66 -8.91
N ASN A 372 -2.73 -15.98 -10.18
CA ASN A 372 -1.88 -16.87 -10.97
C ASN A 372 -0.45 -16.35 -11.09
N PHE A 373 -0.29 -15.04 -11.31
CA PHE A 373 1.02 -14.41 -11.36
C PHE A 373 1.84 -14.66 -10.08
N VAL A 374 1.22 -14.54 -8.90
CA VAL A 374 1.88 -14.80 -7.62
C VAL A 374 2.10 -16.30 -7.40
N GLN A 375 1.15 -17.13 -7.80
CA GLN A 375 1.28 -18.58 -7.71
C GLN A 375 2.45 -19.10 -8.55
N GLU A 376 2.67 -18.57 -9.75
CA GLU A 376 3.83 -18.91 -10.58
C GLU A 376 5.15 -18.55 -9.90
N PHE A 377 5.20 -17.42 -9.20
CA PHE A 377 6.38 -17.04 -8.42
C PHE A 377 6.61 -18.03 -7.26
N LEU A 378 5.56 -18.36 -6.50
CA LEU A 378 5.64 -19.33 -5.40
C LEU A 378 6.07 -20.71 -5.90
N ASP A 379 5.51 -21.19 -7.00
CA ASP A 379 5.83 -22.47 -7.64
C ASP A 379 7.30 -22.59 -8.06
N LYS A 380 7.93 -21.47 -8.47
CA LYS A 380 9.35 -21.42 -8.83
C LYS A 380 10.27 -21.35 -7.61
N ASN A 381 9.80 -20.76 -6.51
CA ASN A 381 10.63 -20.43 -5.36
C ASN A 381 10.47 -21.39 -4.19
N LEU A 382 9.38 -22.16 -4.15
CA LEU A 382 9.02 -23.08 -3.09
C LEU A 382 8.82 -24.48 -3.61
N VAL A 383 9.09 -25.46 -2.74
CA VAL A 383 8.78 -26.87 -3.02
C VAL A 383 7.26 -27.02 -3.06
N LYS A 384 6.73 -27.61 -4.13
CA LYS A 384 5.31 -27.91 -4.25
C LYS A 384 4.94 -29.00 -3.24
N PRO A 385 3.90 -28.81 -2.42
CA PRO A 385 3.40 -29.86 -1.55
C PRO A 385 2.93 -31.06 -2.39
N GLU A 386 3.13 -32.27 -1.86
CA GLU A 386 2.58 -33.47 -2.49
C GLU A 386 1.04 -33.43 -2.48
N PRO A 387 0.36 -33.93 -3.52
CA PRO A 387 -1.08 -34.05 -3.53
C PRO A 387 -1.58 -34.89 -2.35
N VAL A 388 -2.64 -34.42 -1.70
CA VAL A 388 -3.32 -35.14 -0.60
C VAL A 388 -4.76 -35.43 -1.02
N TYR A 389 -5.23 -36.64 -0.78
CA TYR A 389 -6.63 -36.98 -1.07
C TYR A 389 -7.58 -36.32 -0.06
N ASP A 390 -8.42 -35.40 -0.53
CA ASP A 390 -9.50 -34.81 0.27
C ASP A 390 -10.73 -35.72 0.23
N ALA A 391 -11.02 -36.37 1.36
CA ALA A 391 -12.15 -37.29 1.47
C ALA A 391 -13.53 -36.61 1.29
N LYS A 392 -13.66 -35.32 1.59
CA LYS A 392 -14.91 -34.56 1.40
C LYS A 392 -15.15 -34.27 -0.07
N LEU A 393 -14.10 -33.91 -0.79
CA LEU A 393 -14.16 -33.61 -2.23
C LEU A 393 -14.03 -34.85 -3.11
N LYS A 394 -13.59 -35.98 -2.54
CA LYS A 394 -13.30 -37.23 -3.25
C LYS A 394 -12.31 -37.04 -4.42
N GLN A 395 -11.31 -36.19 -4.21
CA GLN A 395 -10.28 -35.90 -5.21
C GLN A 395 -8.95 -35.58 -4.53
N GLU A 396 -7.85 -35.76 -5.26
CA GLU A 396 -6.55 -35.26 -4.84
C GLU A 396 -6.54 -33.73 -4.95
N VAL A 397 -6.08 -33.08 -3.89
CA VAL A 397 -5.87 -31.63 -3.83
C VAL A 397 -4.42 -31.36 -3.49
N VAL A 398 -3.82 -30.36 -4.13
CA VAL A 398 -2.48 -29.89 -3.77
C VAL A 398 -2.65 -28.86 -2.65
N PRO A 399 -2.12 -29.11 -1.43
CA PRO A 399 -2.15 -28.12 -0.37
C PRO A 399 -1.47 -26.82 -0.80
N THR A 400 -1.91 -25.69 -0.24
CA THR A 400 -1.26 -24.40 -0.46
C THR A 400 0.16 -24.40 0.11
N GLN A 401 1.13 -23.84 -0.63
CA GLN A 401 2.47 -23.62 -0.10
C GLN A 401 2.43 -22.78 1.18
N LYS A 402 3.17 -23.20 2.21
CA LYS A 402 3.31 -22.46 3.47
C LYS A 402 4.57 -21.62 3.46
N TYR A 403 4.43 -20.37 3.88
CA TYR A 403 5.53 -19.41 4.03
C TYR A 403 5.12 -18.30 5.00
N ILE A 404 6.10 -17.58 5.53
CA ILE A 404 5.87 -16.37 6.32
C ILE A 404 6.11 -15.15 5.42
N ALA A 405 5.14 -14.24 5.38
CA ALA A 405 5.30 -12.95 4.72
C ALA A 405 5.68 -11.87 5.74
N ILE A 406 6.61 -11.01 5.37
CA ILE A 406 6.95 -9.78 6.09
C ILE A 406 6.56 -8.59 5.22
N HIS A 407 5.88 -7.61 5.80
CA HIS A 407 5.79 -6.27 5.21
C HIS A 407 6.70 -5.31 5.97
N ALA A 408 7.83 -4.98 5.33
CA ALA A 408 8.81 -4.01 5.83
C ALA A 408 8.65 -2.68 5.09
N ARG A 409 7.82 -1.79 5.64
CA ARG A 409 7.65 -0.41 5.13
C ARG A 409 8.83 0.46 5.56
N ARG A 410 9.68 0.80 4.61
CA ARG A 410 10.90 1.60 4.73
C ARG A 410 10.83 2.81 3.81
N GLY A 411 11.98 3.31 3.37
CA GLY A 411 12.11 4.39 2.39
C GLY A 411 11.52 5.70 2.92
N ASP A 412 10.64 6.29 2.12
CA ASP A 412 9.94 7.55 2.42
C ASP A 412 9.15 7.54 3.74
N PHE A 413 8.81 6.36 4.23
CA PHE A 413 8.08 6.19 5.48
C PHE A 413 8.96 6.39 6.72
N ALA A 414 10.29 6.23 6.60
CA ALA A 414 11.20 6.39 7.73
C ALA A 414 11.14 7.80 8.32
N GLN A 415 11.18 8.83 7.48
CA GLN A 415 11.08 10.23 7.91
C GLN A 415 9.75 10.51 8.61
N TYR A 416 8.65 9.94 8.12
CA TYR A 416 7.34 10.04 8.78
C TYR A 416 7.38 9.40 10.17
N CYS A 417 7.94 8.20 10.30
CA CYS A 417 8.05 7.52 11.58
C CYS A 417 8.92 8.30 12.59
N GLU A 418 10.10 8.74 12.16
CA GLU A 418 11.03 9.55 12.97
C GLU A 418 10.39 10.82 13.51
N SER A 419 9.59 11.49 12.68
CA SER A 419 8.95 12.75 13.04
C SER A 419 7.73 12.58 13.95
N ASN A 420 7.05 11.44 13.91
CA ASN A 420 5.75 11.26 14.58
C ASN A 420 5.77 10.25 15.74
N PHE A 421 6.77 9.37 15.81
CA PHE A 421 6.82 8.27 16.79
C PHE A 421 8.20 8.12 17.44
N PRO A 422 8.66 9.09 18.25
CA PRO A 422 9.95 9.00 18.92
C PRO A 422 9.96 7.90 20.00
N GLY A 423 11.16 7.39 20.30
CA GLY A 423 11.42 6.47 21.40
C GLY A 423 10.84 5.07 21.17
N ALA A 424 10.29 4.46 22.23
CA ALA A 424 9.84 3.07 22.22
C ALA A 424 8.74 2.77 21.18
N LYS A 425 7.96 3.78 20.76
CA LYS A 425 6.91 3.61 19.75
C LYS A 425 7.46 3.42 18.33
N MET A 426 8.76 3.66 18.13
CA MET A 426 9.39 3.51 16.83
C MET A 426 9.28 2.08 16.31
N ILE A 427 9.34 1.06 17.17
CA ILE A 427 9.22 -0.35 16.76
C ILE A 427 7.90 -0.64 16.02
N HIS A 428 6.81 0.01 16.41
CA HIS A 428 5.50 -0.19 15.77
C HIS A 428 5.36 0.52 14.42
N CYS A 429 6.32 1.39 14.06
CA CYS A 429 6.33 2.19 12.84
C CYS A 429 7.47 1.80 11.88
N LEU A 430 8.68 1.68 12.41
CA LEU A 430 9.92 1.39 11.69
C LEU A 430 10.78 0.36 12.46
N PRO A 431 10.29 -0.89 12.65
CA PRO A 431 11.00 -1.95 13.39
C PRO A 431 12.28 -2.37 12.67
N SER A 432 13.41 -2.64 13.32
CA SER A 432 14.64 -3.09 12.66
C SER A 432 14.53 -4.50 12.06
N THR A 433 15.49 -4.90 11.22
CA THR A 433 15.55 -6.26 10.65
C THR A 433 15.74 -7.33 11.72
N GLU A 434 16.50 -7.02 12.77
CA GLU A 434 16.71 -7.88 13.93
C GLU A 434 15.42 -8.05 14.75
N GLN A 435 14.62 -7.00 14.89
CA GLN A 435 13.32 -7.06 15.55
C GLN A 435 12.34 -7.94 14.76
N TYR A 436 12.32 -7.84 13.43
CA TYR A 436 11.60 -8.80 12.60
C TYR A 436 12.10 -10.23 12.83
N ALA A 437 13.42 -10.43 12.94
CA ALA A 437 13.99 -11.77 13.09
C ALA A 437 13.55 -12.42 14.40
N GLN A 438 13.59 -11.67 15.51
CA GLN A 438 13.07 -12.12 16.80
C GLN A 438 11.59 -12.51 16.69
N ARG A 439 10.77 -11.69 16.01
CA ARG A 439 9.35 -11.98 15.87
C ARG A 439 9.07 -13.20 15.00
N ILE A 440 9.88 -13.41 13.96
CA ILE A 440 9.81 -14.59 13.10
C ILE A 440 10.19 -15.84 13.88
N ASP A 441 11.24 -15.79 14.69
CA ASP A 441 11.66 -16.93 15.53
C ASP A 441 10.51 -17.39 16.43
N SER A 442 9.83 -16.45 17.11
CA SER A 442 8.64 -16.78 17.93
C SER A 442 7.46 -17.34 17.13
N ILE A 443 7.35 -17.02 15.84
CA ILE A 443 6.32 -17.62 14.97
C ILE A 443 6.75 -19.03 14.59
N GLN A 444 8.00 -19.22 14.16
CA GLN A 444 8.53 -20.53 13.76
C GLN A 444 8.43 -21.56 14.89
N GLU A 445 8.63 -21.15 16.15
CA GLU A 445 8.45 -22.01 17.34
C GLU A 445 7.02 -22.56 17.50
N GLN A 446 6.01 -21.92 16.87
CA GLN A 446 4.61 -22.34 16.91
C GLN A 446 4.26 -23.33 15.79
N HIS A 447 5.20 -23.64 14.91
CA HIS A 447 5.00 -24.53 13.77
C HIS A 447 5.99 -25.71 13.80
N ASP A 448 5.55 -26.88 13.34
CA ASP A 448 6.38 -28.09 13.32
C ASP A 448 7.52 -28.04 12.29
N GLU A 449 7.42 -27.14 11.30
CA GLU A 449 8.36 -26.99 10.19
C GLU A 449 8.87 -25.55 10.07
N ILE A 450 10.15 -25.40 9.75
CA ILE A 450 10.73 -24.08 9.48
C ILE A 450 10.23 -23.60 8.13
N MET A 451 9.35 -22.61 8.15
CA MET A 451 8.78 -22.04 6.93
C MET A 451 9.74 -21.07 6.24
N PRO A 452 9.75 -21.04 4.90
CA PRO A 452 10.47 -20.01 4.14
C PRO A 452 9.88 -18.62 4.43
N VAL A 453 10.74 -17.60 4.45
CA VAL A 453 10.37 -16.22 4.78
C VAL A 453 10.57 -15.33 3.56
N PHE A 454 9.53 -14.57 3.23
CA PHE A 454 9.58 -13.60 2.15
C PHE A 454 9.27 -12.18 2.63
N VAL A 455 9.93 -11.19 2.02
CA VAL A 455 9.84 -9.80 2.44
C VAL A 455 9.28 -8.91 1.33
N ALA A 456 8.09 -8.36 1.54
CA ALA A 456 7.54 -7.25 0.76
C ALA A 456 8.07 -5.93 1.35
N THR A 457 8.86 -5.18 0.58
CA THR A 457 9.49 -3.94 1.05
C THR A 457 9.68 -2.91 -0.07
N ASN A 458 9.67 -1.63 0.32
CA ASN A 458 10.12 -0.53 -0.53
C ASN A 458 11.55 -0.06 -0.19
N GLU A 459 12.31 -0.85 0.56
CA GLU A 459 13.74 -0.62 0.80
C GLU A 459 14.55 -0.83 -0.49
N ARG A 460 15.55 0.03 -0.72
CA ARG A 460 16.41 -0.01 -1.91
C ARG A 460 17.90 -0.06 -1.56
N ARG A 461 18.23 0.13 -0.29
CA ARG A 461 19.61 0.14 0.20
C ARG A 461 20.18 -1.28 0.23
N PRO A 462 21.27 -1.56 -0.53
CA PRO A 462 21.85 -2.89 -0.62
C PRO A 462 22.27 -3.47 0.74
N GLU A 463 22.73 -2.64 1.67
CA GLU A 463 23.14 -3.07 3.00
C GLU A 463 21.97 -3.60 3.84
N GLU A 464 20.76 -3.07 3.68
CA GLU A 464 19.57 -3.57 4.36
C GLU A 464 19.01 -4.82 3.67
N LEU A 465 18.97 -4.83 2.33
CA LEU A 465 18.56 -6.02 1.58
C LEU A 465 19.49 -7.21 1.85
N LYS A 466 20.79 -6.95 2.01
CA LYS A 466 21.76 -7.97 2.40
C LYS A 466 21.43 -8.57 3.77
N LYS A 467 20.94 -7.79 4.75
CA LYS A 467 20.53 -8.35 6.05
C LYS A 467 19.41 -9.37 5.93
N PHE A 468 18.43 -9.13 5.04
CA PHE A 468 17.39 -10.14 4.77
C PHE A 468 18.00 -11.42 4.18
N ALA A 469 18.90 -11.28 3.20
CA ALA A 469 19.58 -12.42 2.59
C ALA A 469 20.48 -13.18 3.59
N ASP A 470 21.18 -12.47 4.48
CA ASP A 470 22.03 -13.06 5.52
C ASP A 470 21.21 -13.90 6.53
N LEU A 471 19.93 -13.56 6.72
CA LEU A 471 18.96 -14.32 7.51
C LEU A 471 18.31 -15.48 6.73
N GLY A 472 18.68 -15.67 5.45
CA GLY A 472 18.08 -16.67 4.56
C GLY A 472 16.71 -16.28 4.01
N TRP A 473 16.29 -15.02 4.18
CA TRP A 473 15.00 -14.53 3.68
C TRP A 473 15.13 -14.02 2.25
N ARG A 474 14.04 -14.10 1.49
CA ARG A 474 13.97 -13.60 0.11
C ARG A 474 13.04 -12.40 0.04
N TYR A 475 13.53 -11.25 -0.41
CA TYR A 475 12.60 -10.15 -0.69
C TYR A 475 11.95 -10.34 -2.05
N LEU A 476 10.77 -9.74 -2.25
CA LEU A 476 10.08 -9.73 -3.53
C LEU A 476 10.77 -8.72 -4.45
N ASP A 477 11.66 -9.21 -5.31
CA ASP A 477 12.34 -8.38 -6.30
C ASP A 477 11.41 -8.11 -7.49
N HIS A 478 10.70 -6.99 -7.41
CA HIS A 478 9.75 -6.55 -8.43
C HIS A 478 10.38 -6.21 -9.78
N GLU A 479 11.69 -5.95 -9.83
CA GLU A 479 12.42 -5.75 -11.08
C GLU A 479 12.69 -7.09 -11.74
N GLU A 480 13.18 -8.09 -11.00
CA GLU A 480 13.34 -9.47 -11.49
C GLU A 480 12.01 -10.09 -11.94
N MET A 481 10.95 -9.85 -11.17
CA MET A 481 9.60 -10.35 -11.48
C MET A 481 8.93 -9.60 -12.65
N ALA A 482 9.49 -8.45 -13.08
CA ALA A 482 8.92 -7.55 -14.08
C ALA A 482 7.46 -7.16 -13.76
N THR A 483 7.13 -6.95 -12.48
CA THR A 483 5.74 -6.74 -12.05
C THR A 483 5.15 -5.45 -12.63
N ALA A 484 5.94 -4.38 -12.67
CA ALA A 484 5.50 -3.10 -13.24
C ALA A 484 5.26 -3.18 -14.76
N GLU A 485 6.06 -3.95 -15.48
CA GLU A 485 5.89 -4.13 -16.93
C GLU A 485 4.63 -4.95 -17.24
N LYS A 486 4.46 -6.08 -16.57
CA LYS A 486 3.36 -7.02 -16.83
C LYS A 486 2.01 -6.53 -16.29
N LEU A 487 2.01 -6.00 -15.07
CA LEU A 487 0.80 -5.65 -14.35
C LEU A 487 0.58 -4.12 -14.28
N GLY A 488 1.51 -3.32 -14.80
CA GLY A 488 1.51 -1.86 -14.73
C GLY A 488 2.00 -1.32 -13.39
N VAL A 489 2.01 0.01 -13.25
CA VAL A 489 2.72 0.72 -12.15
C VAL A 489 2.28 0.35 -10.74
N PHE A 490 1.04 -0.09 -10.55
CA PHE A 490 0.54 -0.56 -9.25
C PHE A 490 0.72 -2.06 -9.04
N GLY A 491 1.15 -2.79 -10.08
CA GLY A 491 1.46 -4.21 -10.08
C GLY A 491 2.32 -4.65 -8.87
N PRO A 492 3.48 -4.02 -8.61
CA PRO A 492 4.31 -4.37 -7.45
C PRO A 492 3.55 -4.42 -6.13
N MET A 493 2.80 -3.35 -5.82
CA MET A 493 2.04 -3.26 -4.57
C MET A 493 0.87 -4.23 -4.52
N MET A 494 0.25 -4.54 -5.66
CA MET A 494 -0.84 -5.50 -5.71
C MET A 494 -0.33 -6.93 -5.52
N VAL A 495 0.82 -7.27 -6.11
CA VAL A 495 1.53 -8.54 -5.87
C VAL A 495 1.87 -8.69 -4.39
N ASP A 496 2.42 -7.66 -3.74
CA ASP A 496 2.70 -7.68 -2.30
C ASP A 496 1.43 -7.97 -1.47
N GLN A 497 0.28 -7.40 -1.86
CA GLN A 497 -0.99 -7.63 -1.16
C GLN A 497 -1.50 -9.07 -1.32
N VAL A 498 -1.38 -9.68 -2.51
CA VAL A 498 -1.70 -11.10 -2.73
C VAL A 498 -0.78 -11.97 -1.90
N PHE A 499 0.52 -11.69 -1.94
CA PHE A 499 1.53 -12.43 -1.22
C PHE A 499 1.28 -12.42 0.29
N MET A 500 0.96 -11.26 0.86
CA MET A 500 0.59 -11.13 2.27
C MET A 500 -0.73 -11.80 2.62
N ALA A 501 -1.71 -11.83 1.70
CA ALA A 501 -3.02 -12.42 1.97
C ALA A 501 -2.96 -13.95 2.08
N HIS A 502 -2.13 -14.60 1.26
CA HIS A 502 -2.06 -16.06 1.16
C HIS A 502 -1.03 -16.72 2.10
N ALA A 503 -0.15 -15.94 2.73
CA ALA A 503 0.88 -16.44 3.64
C ALA A 503 0.31 -17.26 4.81
N GLU A 504 1.06 -18.25 5.31
CA GLU A 504 0.67 -19.01 6.52
C GLU A 504 0.72 -18.11 7.77
N ALA A 505 1.72 -17.24 7.83
CA ALA A 505 1.81 -16.18 8.81
C ALA A 505 2.21 -14.85 8.17
N LEU A 506 1.72 -13.75 8.73
CA LEU A 506 2.04 -12.39 8.29
C LEU A 506 2.63 -11.59 9.45
N VAL A 507 3.82 -11.03 9.25
CA VAL A 507 4.42 -10.01 10.12
C VAL A 507 4.38 -8.66 9.43
N GLY A 508 3.80 -7.65 10.06
CA GLY A 508 3.73 -6.33 9.46
C GLY A 508 3.63 -5.21 10.48
N ILE A 509 3.48 -3.99 9.96
CA ILE A 509 3.65 -2.76 10.72
C ILE A 509 2.27 -2.24 11.12
N GLN A 510 2.07 -2.05 12.43
CA GLN A 510 0.78 -1.62 12.98
C GLN A 510 0.30 -0.29 12.38
N MET A 511 1.24 0.62 12.13
CA MET A 511 0.95 1.97 11.62
C MET A 511 0.75 2.03 10.10
N SER A 512 0.99 0.92 9.38
CA SER A 512 0.80 0.86 7.94
C SER A 512 -0.61 0.39 7.58
N THR A 513 -1.38 1.25 6.90
CA THR A 513 -2.67 0.83 6.32
C THR A 513 -2.50 -0.30 5.31
N PHE A 514 -1.33 -0.41 4.67
CA PHE A 514 -0.97 -1.49 3.76
C PHE A 514 -0.89 -2.85 4.48
N SER A 515 -0.17 -2.93 5.61
CA SER A 515 -0.15 -4.13 6.46
C SER A 515 -1.53 -4.48 6.98
N ARG A 516 -2.32 -3.48 7.40
CA ARG A 516 -3.66 -3.70 7.95
C ARG A 516 -4.61 -4.36 6.95
N VAL A 517 -4.56 -3.99 5.66
CA VAL A 517 -5.37 -4.64 4.64
C VAL A 517 -4.95 -6.12 4.49
N GLY A 518 -3.65 -6.41 4.46
CA GLY A 518 -3.15 -7.80 4.48
C GLY A 518 -3.64 -8.58 5.71
N ALA A 519 -3.61 -7.96 6.89
CA ALA A 519 -4.12 -8.53 8.14
C ALA A 519 -5.59 -8.92 8.07
N LEU A 520 -6.42 -8.04 7.50
CA LEU A 520 -7.85 -8.24 7.42
C LEU A 520 -8.19 -9.35 6.42
N ARG A 521 -7.42 -9.49 5.33
CA ARG A 521 -7.54 -10.64 4.40
C ARG A 521 -7.14 -11.95 5.06
N GLN A 522 -6.02 -11.98 5.77
CA GLN A 522 -5.60 -13.15 6.56
C GLN A 522 -6.70 -13.62 7.52
N ARG A 523 -7.30 -12.69 8.25
CA ARG A 523 -8.40 -12.95 9.18
C ARG A 523 -9.63 -13.52 8.46
N ASP A 524 -10.12 -12.84 7.44
CA ASP A 524 -11.45 -13.17 6.90
C ASP A 524 -11.42 -14.25 5.82
N TRP A 525 -10.33 -14.35 5.05
CA TRP A 525 -10.21 -15.34 3.97
C TRP A 525 -9.61 -16.66 4.46
N HIS A 526 -8.72 -16.61 5.46
CA HIS A 526 -7.97 -17.79 5.91
C HIS A 526 -8.14 -18.09 7.40
N GLN A 527 -8.89 -17.28 8.16
CA GLN A 527 -9.05 -17.44 9.62
C GLN A 527 -7.71 -17.40 10.37
N ARG A 528 -6.71 -16.71 9.80
CA ARG A 528 -5.36 -16.58 10.34
C ARG A 528 -5.21 -15.26 11.11
N LYS A 529 -4.40 -15.29 12.16
CA LYS A 529 -4.06 -14.07 12.93
C LYS A 529 -2.77 -13.48 12.41
N MET A 530 -2.80 -12.19 12.12
CA MET A 530 -1.59 -11.44 11.83
C MET A 530 -0.79 -11.15 13.10
N SER A 531 0.53 -11.19 12.97
CA SER A 531 1.47 -10.66 13.94
C SER A 531 1.87 -9.22 13.60
N TYR A 532 1.62 -8.26 14.49
CA TYR A 532 2.16 -6.91 14.36
C TYR A 532 3.49 -6.78 15.10
N MET A 533 4.33 -5.86 14.59
CA MET A 533 5.51 -5.35 15.29
C MET A 533 5.15 -4.30 16.34
#